data_AF-A0A8S3Y053-F1
#
_entry.id   AF-A0A8S3Y053-F1
#
_cell.length_a   1.000
_cell.length_b   1.000
_cell.length_c   1.000
_cell.angle_alpha   90.00
_cell.angle_beta   90.00
_cell.angle_gamma   90.00
#
_symmetry.space_group_name_H-M   'P 1'
#
loop_
_entity.id
_entity.type
_entity.pdbx_description
1 polymer ?
#
loop_
_entity_poly.entity_id
_entity_poly.type
_entity_poly.pdbx_seq_one_letter_code
_entity_poly.pdbx_strand_id
1 'polypeptide(L)'
;MASASIELPASIETSSNLMELATTSKDMPSFSEESLVSEVPKEGTFVLAKFSSTRGKKTYKYVCRVQEVSDTKIVVTGLKSYKRKNTFRIIEDDISIIDFEDIVTYLPQPENLDAELFKFLYNIDVYEVQFLSFLYK
;
A
#
# COMPACT_ATOMS: atom_id res chain seq x y z
N MET A 1 59.79 15.94 -33.13
CA MET A 1 59.10 17.24 -33.02
C MET A 1 58.09 17.10 -31.91
N ALA A 2 58.28 17.87 -30.84
CA ALA A 2 57.32 17.99 -29.74
C ALA A 2 56.11 18.79 -30.22
N SER A 3 54.93 18.45 -29.70
CA SER A 3 53.94 19.40 -29.19
C SER A 3 52.78 18.62 -28.58
N ALA A 4 52.73 18.65 -27.25
CA ALA A 4 51.57 18.32 -26.44
C ALA A 4 50.59 19.49 -26.45
N SER A 5 49.30 19.21 -26.27
CA SER A 5 48.35 19.95 -25.42
C SER A 5 46.95 19.39 -25.66
N ILE A 6 46.27 18.98 -24.60
CA ILE A 6 44.90 19.35 -24.23
C ILE A 6 44.67 18.81 -22.81
N GLU A 7 43.88 19.58 -22.05
CA GLU A 7 43.30 19.33 -20.72
C GLU A 7 43.98 19.98 -19.51
N LEU A 8 43.43 21.14 -19.14
CA LEU A 8 43.23 21.64 -17.78
C LEU A 8 41.84 22.33 -17.77
N PRO A 9 41.19 22.58 -16.62
CA PRO A 9 41.14 21.80 -15.38
C PRO A 9 39.69 21.67 -14.83
N ALA A 10 39.37 20.58 -14.14
CA ALA A 10 38.24 20.56 -13.23
C ALA A 10 38.73 20.87 -11.82
N SER A 11 38.62 22.13 -11.41
CA SER A 11 38.53 22.50 -10.00
C SER A 11 37.18 22.02 -9.48
N ILE A 12 37.14 21.34 -8.33
CA ILE A 12 36.20 21.63 -7.24
C ILE A 12 36.85 21.17 -5.93
N GLU A 13 36.65 22.04 -4.95
CA GLU A 13 37.32 22.18 -3.68
C GLU A 13 36.80 21.19 -2.62
N THR A 14 37.74 20.77 -1.77
CA THR A 14 37.68 20.68 -0.30
C THR A 14 36.32 20.66 0.38
N SER A 15 36.08 19.68 1.26
CA SER A 15 36.07 19.93 2.73
C SER A 15 35.70 18.67 3.55
N SER A 16 36.72 18.19 4.26
CA SER A 16 36.76 17.93 5.72
C SER A 16 35.74 17.03 6.43
N ASN A 17 36.35 16.16 7.26
CA ASN A 17 35.92 15.71 8.60
C ASN A 17 34.79 14.66 8.65
N LEU A 18 34.81 13.65 9.52
CA LEU A 18 35.52 13.41 10.78
C LEU A 18 35.49 11.89 11.04
N MET A 19 36.60 11.34 11.54
CA MET A 19 36.66 9.99 12.12
C MET A 19 36.31 10.16 13.60
N GLU A 20 35.21 9.58 14.08
CA GLU A 20 35.00 9.46 15.53
C GLU A 20 34.45 8.07 15.89
N LEU A 21 35.22 7.41 16.75
CA LEU A 21 34.94 6.16 17.42
C LEU A 21 33.68 6.27 18.28
N ALA A 22 32.97 5.16 18.50
CA ALA A 22 33.05 4.42 19.77
C ALA A 22 31.80 3.55 20.02
N THR A 23 32.10 2.30 20.38
CA THR A 23 31.45 1.49 21.42
C THR A 23 29.96 1.16 21.32
N THR A 24 29.72 -0.12 21.01
CA THR A 24 28.89 -1.05 21.79
C THR A 24 27.93 -0.42 22.80
N SER A 25 26.63 -0.53 22.54
CA SER A 25 25.65 -0.80 23.58
C SER A 25 24.45 -1.52 22.98
N LYS A 26 24.01 -2.50 23.76
CA LYS A 26 23.06 -3.54 23.46
C LYS A 26 21.68 -2.99 23.79
N ASP A 27 21.00 -2.43 22.80
CA ASP A 27 19.61 -2.02 22.97
C ASP A 27 18.77 -2.62 21.85
N MET A 28 17.63 -3.14 22.30
CA MET A 28 16.55 -3.69 21.50
C MET A 28 16.31 -2.87 20.23
N PRO A 29 15.90 -3.47 19.10
CA PRO A 29 15.15 -2.71 18.12
C PRO A 29 13.84 -2.27 18.80
N SER A 30 13.86 -1.06 19.37
CA SER A 30 12.67 -0.25 19.54
C SER A 30 12.03 -0.18 18.17
N PHE A 31 10.82 -0.72 18.04
CA PHE A 31 9.97 -0.51 16.88
C PHE A 31 9.64 0.99 16.86
N SER A 32 10.51 1.77 16.24
CA SER A 32 10.22 3.13 15.85
C SER A 32 9.03 3.06 14.92
N GLU A 33 7.91 3.65 15.34
CA GLU A 33 6.78 4.00 14.50
C GLU A 33 7.29 4.94 13.41
N GLU A 34 7.89 4.35 12.38
CA GLU A 34 8.40 5.05 11.22
C GLU A 34 7.16 5.38 10.37
N SER A 35 6.70 6.62 10.56
CA SER A 35 5.80 7.39 9.69
C SER A 35 4.86 6.57 8.81
N LEU A 36 3.60 6.49 9.21
CA LEU A 36 2.50 6.36 8.25
C LEU A 36 2.50 7.64 7.39
N VAL A 37 3.40 7.69 6.41
CA VAL A 37 3.24 8.58 5.26
C VAL A 37 1.86 8.24 4.74
N SER A 38 0.97 9.22 4.76
CA SER A 38 -0.35 9.14 4.14
C SER A 38 -0.13 9.01 2.63
N GLU A 39 0.28 7.83 2.18
CA GLU A 39 0.39 7.54 0.76
C GLU A 39 -1.02 7.59 0.22
N VAL A 40 -1.32 8.67 -0.49
CA VAL A 40 -2.54 8.79 -1.27
C VAL A 40 -2.55 7.62 -2.26
N PRO A 41 -3.61 6.79 -2.29
CA PRO A 41 -3.72 5.70 -3.25
C PRO A 41 -3.49 6.22 -4.67
N LYS A 42 -2.75 5.46 -5.47
CA LYS A 42 -2.60 5.75 -6.90
C LYS A 42 -3.64 4.95 -7.69
N GLU A 43 -4.04 5.47 -8.84
CA GLU A 43 -4.89 4.73 -9.77
C GLU A 43 -4.25 3.39 -10.15
N GLY A 44 -5.08 2.36 -10.26
CA GLY A 44 -4.65 1.00 -10.54
C GLY A 44 -4.11 0.21 -9.34
N THR A 45 -3.94 0.85 -8.17
CA THR A 45 -3.57 0.13 -6.94
C THR A 45 -4.72 -0.73 -6.43
N PHE A 46 -4.38 -1.79 -5.70
CA PHE A 46 -5.35 -2.66 -5.06
C PHE A 46 -5.40 -2.38 -3.57
N VAL A 47 -6.59 -2.28 -3.01
CA VAL A 47 -6.82 -2.00 -1.60
C VAL A 47 -7.85 -2.96 -1.04
N LEU A 48 -7.76 -3.23 0.25
CA LEU A 48 -8.83 -3.85 1.02
C LEU A 48 -9.62 -2.71 1.67
N ALA A 49 -10.87 -2.53 1.27
CA ALA A 49 -11.73 -1.46 1.77
C ALA A 49 -12.90 -2.02 2.59
N LYS A 50 -13.33 -1.25 3.60
CA LYS A 50 -14.47 -1.57 4.46
C LYS A 50 -15.73 -0.89 3.92
N PHE A 51 -16.86 -1.60 3.95
CA PHE A 51 -18.15 -1.12 3.47
C PHE A 51 -19.19 -1.34 4.56
N SER A 52 -19.79 -0.25 5.04
CA SER A 52 -20.89 -0.31 6.01
C SER A 52 -22.20 -0.68 5.31
N SER A 53 -22.90 -1.69 5.83
CA SER A 53 -24.23 -2.04 5.32
C SER A 53 -25.27 -1.01 5.76
N THR A 54 -26.11 -0.52 4.84
CA THR A 54 -27.23 0.35 5.19
C THR A 54 -28.33 -0.39 5.98
N ARG A 55 -28.47 -1.71 5.76
CA ARG A 55 -29.55 -2.52 6.35
C ARG A 55 -29.18 -3.19 7.68
N GLY A 56 -27.96 -3.03 8.18
CA GLY A 56 -27.54 -3.61 9.45
C GLY A 56 -26.22 -3.03 9.95
N LYS A 57 -25.90 -3.21 11.24
CA LYS A 57 -24.64 -2.75 11.85
C LYS A 57 -23.43 -3.62 11.48
N LYS A 58 -23.39 -4.10 10.24
CA LYS A 58 -22.34 -5.00 9.73
C LYS A 58 -21.40 -4.25 8.81
N THR A 59 -20.13 -4.57 8.93
CA THR A 59 -19.08 -4.00 8.08
C THR A 59 -18.45 -5.14 7.30
N TYR A 60 -18.54 -5.05 5.98
CA TYR A 60 -17.93 -6.02 5.07
C TYR A 60 -16.60 -5.49 4.56
N LYS A 61 -15.69 -6.39 4.15
CA LYS A 61 -14.44 -6.01 3.48
C LYS A 61 -14.46 -6.53 2.05
N TYR A 62 -13.98 -5.71 1.13
CA TYR A 62 -13.88 -6.08 -0.27
C TYR A 62 -12.49 -5.73 -0.80
N VAL A 63 -12.00 -6.58 -1.70
CA VAL A 63 -10.82 -6.26 -2.51
C VAL A 63 -11.28 -5.32 -3.61
N CYS A 64 -10.60 -4.20 -3.74
CA CYS A 64 -10.98 -3.13 -4.64
C CYS A 64 -9.76 -2.70 -5.48
N ARG A 65 -10.02 -2.32 -6.73
CA ARG A 65 -9.03 -1.63 -7.57
C ARG A 65 -9.38 -0.16 -7.63
N VAL A 66 -8.42 0.71 -7.35
CA VAL A 66 -8.58 2.16 -7.46
C VAL A 66 -8.71 2.55 -8.92
N GLN A 67 -9.78 3.26 -9.26
CA GLN A 67 -10.04 3.80 -10.60
C GLN A 67 -9.59 5.26 -10.69
N GLU A 68 -10.04 6.08 -9.74
CA GLU A 68 -9.81 7.52 -9.71
C GLU A 68 -9.68 7.98 -8.26
N VAL A 69 -8.82 8.98 -8.03
CA VAL A 69 -8.63 9.58 -6.70
C VAL A 69 -8.84 11.08 -6.78
N SER A 70 -9.80 11.57 -6.01
CA SER A 70 -10.06 12.99 -5.78
C SER A 70 -9.57 13.40 -4.39
N ASP A 71 -9.52 14.70 -4.11
CA ASP A 71 -9.03 15.25 -2.82
C ASP A 71 -9.78 14.71 -1.58
N THR A 72 -11.04 14.33 -1.75
CA THR A 72 -11.91 13.91 -0.64
C THR A 72 -12.40 12.48 -0.74
N LYS A 73 -12.31 11.85 -1.93
CA LYS A 73 -12.97 10.57 -2.22
C LYS A 73 -12.16 9.74 -3.19
N ILE A 74 -12.37 8.43 -3.10
CA ILE A 74 -11.71 7.43 -3.94
C ILE A 74 -12.81 6.66 -4.68
N VAL A 75 -12.71 6.60 -6.00
CA VAL A 75 -13.56 5.75 -6.84
C VAL A 75 -12.86 4.41 -7.00
N VAL A 76 -13.55 3.34 -6.66
CA VAL A 76 -13.02 1.98 -6.71
C VAL A 76 -13.97 1.02 -7.42
N THR A 77 -13.41 -0.02 -8.04
CA THR A 77 -14.17 -1.17 -8.52
C THR A 77 -13.98 -2.35 -7.59
N GLY A 78 -15.09 -2.96 -7.18
CA GLY A 78 -15.13 -4.17 -6.39
C GLY A 78 -14.65 -5.38 -7.17
N LEU A 79 -13.87 -6.24 -6.52
CA LEU A 79 -13.52 -7.55 -7.04
C LEU A 79 -14.17 -8.65 -6.21
N LYS A 80 -14.69 -9.66 -6.91
CA LYS A 80 -15.30 -10.83 -6.30
C LYS A 80 -14.33 -12.01 -6.27
N SER A 81 -14.29 -12.70 -5.14
CA SER A 81 -13.50 -13.93 -5.00
C SER A 81 -13.89 -14.96 -6.07
N TYR A 82 -12.88 -15.54 -6.72
CA TYR A 82 -13.06 -16.49 -7.81
C TYR A 82 -12.30 -17.79 -7.50
N LYS A 83 -13.03 -18.87 -7.20
CA LYS A 83 -12.53 -20.23 -6.87
C LYS A 83 -11.65 -20.35 -5.61
N ARG A 84 -10.70 -19.43 -5.38
CA ARG A 84 -9.73 -19.44 -4.28
C ARG A 84 -9.74 -18.10 -3.53
N LYS A 85 -9.27 -18.10 -2.29
CA LYS A 85 -9.20 -16.90 -1.42
C LYS A 85 -8.14 -15.86 -1.85
N ASN A 86 -7.28 -16.20 -2.80
CA ASN A 86 -6.27 -15.31 -3.34
C ASN A 86 -6.53 -14.93 -4.80
N THR A 87 -7.66 -15.32 -5.38
CA THR A 87 -7.99 -15.04 -6.78
C THR A 87 -9.29 -14.26 -6.84
N PHE A 88 -9.30 -13.17 -7.58
CA PHE A 88 -10.37 -12.20 -7.59
C PHE A 88 -10.64 -11.74 -9.02
N ARG A 89 -11.91 -11.57 -9.37
CA ARG A 89 -12.36 -11.09 -10.68
C ARG A 89 -13.01 -9.72 -10.55
N ILE A 90 -12.69 -8.80 -11.46
CA ILE A 90 -13.40 -7.53 -11.62
C ILE A 90 -14.87 -7.80 -11.96
N ILE A 91 -15.75 -6.99 -11.39
CA ILE A 91 -17.16 -6.88 -11.80
C ILE A 91 -17.31 -5.47 -12.36
N GLU A 92 -17.53 -5.35 -13.67
CA GLU A 92 -17.52 -4.05 -14.38
C GLU A 92 -18.53 -3.05 -13.78
N ASP A 93 -19.70 -3.53 -13.33
CA ASP A 93 -20.76 -2.68 -12.78
C ASP A 93 -20.65 -2.42 -11.26
N ASP A 94 -19.62 -2.95 -10.58
CA ASP A 94 -19.47 -2.82 -9.12
C ASP A 94 -18.56 -1.63 -8.76
N ILE A 95 -18.99 -0.44 -9.17
CA ILE A 95 -18.29 0.83 -8.89
C ILE A 95 -18.83 1.41 -7.60
N SER A 96 -17.91 1.77 -6.69
CA SER A 96 -18.23 2.40 -5.42
C SER A 96 -17.33 3.59 -5.14
N ILE A 97 -17.84 4.51 -4.33
CA ILE A 97 -17.09 5.67 -3.84
C ILE A 97 -16.88 5.46 -2.34
N ILE A 98 -15.62 5.50 -1.91
CA ILE A 98 -15.22 5.31 -0.52
C ILE A 98 -14.38 6.50 -0.04
N ASP A 99 -14.32 6.66 1.28
CA ASP A 99 -13.43 7.64 1.90
C ASP A 99 -12.06 7.00 2.19
N PHE A 100 -11.01 7.81 2.35
CA PHE A 100 -9.66 7.31 2.67
C PHE A 100 -9.64 6.49 3.96
N GLU A 101 -10.49 6.83 4.93
CA GLU A 101 -10.64 6.12 6.20
C GLU A 101 -11.21 4.70 6.05
N ASP A 102 -11.86 4.40 4.92
CA ASP A 102 -12.41 3.09 4.64
C ASP A 102 -11.36 2.10 4.14
N ILE A 103 -10.18 2.58 3.73
CA ILE A 103 -9.06 1.71 3.36
C ILE A 103 -8.52 1.05 4.63
N VAL A 104 -8.59 -0.28 4.65
CA VAL A 104 -8.03 -1.10 5.72
C VAL A 104 -6.54 -1.33 5.49
N THR A 105 -6.15 -1.65 4.25
CA THR A 105 -4.75 -1.87 3.88
C THR A 105 -4.55 -1.81 2.36
N TYR A 106 -3.33 -1.50 1.95
CA TYR A 106 -2.87 -1.60 0.58
C TYR A 106 -2.44 -3.03 0.28
N LEU A 107 -2.89 -3.55 -0.87
CA LEU A 107 -2.56 -4.88 -1.33
C LEU A 107 -1.41 -4.78 -2.35
N PRO A 108 -0.50 -5.77 -2.40
CA PRO A 108 0.54 -5.83 -3.40
C PRO A 108 -0.09 -5.98 -4.79
N GLN A 109 0.67 -5.59 -5.81
CA GLN A 109 0.24 -5.81 -7.18
C GLN A 109 0.04 -7.31 -7.45
N PRO A 110 -1.15 -7.74 -7.90
CA PRO A 110 -1.41 -9.13 -8.22
C PRO A 110 -0.80 -9.54 -9.56
N GLU A 111 -0.73 -10.84 -9.79
CA GLU A 111 -0.51 -11.45 -11.10
C GLU A 111 -1.79 -11.32 -11.93
N ASN A 112 -1.68 -10.77 -13.15
CA ASN A 112 -2.78 -10.70 -14.11
C ASN A 112 -2.90 -12.02 -14.84
N LEU A 113 -3.94 -12.80 -14.54
CA LEU A 113 -4.23 -14.06 -15.22
C LEU A 113 -5.06 -13.85 -16.49
N ASP A 114 -5.88 -12.81 -16.50
CA ASP A 114 -6.72 -12.36 -17.61
C ASP A 114 -7.01 -10.86 -17.45
N ALA A 115 -7.68 -10.23 -18.42
CA ALA A 115 -8.07 -8.81 -18.39
C ALA A 115 -8.83 -8.42 -17.11
N GLU A 116 -9.65 -9.34 -16.60
CA GLU A 116 -10.48 -9.14 -15.40
C GLU A 116 -10.08 -10.01 -14.22
N LEU A 117 -9.07 -10.88 -14.33
CA LEU A 117 -8.77 -11.91 -13.34
C LEU A 117 -7.38 -11.73 -12.72
N PHE A 118 -7.36 -11.57 -11.41
CA PHE A 118 -6.17 -11.22 -10.64
C PHE A 118 -5.89 -12.26 -9.56
N LYS A 119 -4.61 -12.55 -9.35
CA LYS A 119 -4.16 -13.50 -8.32
C LYS A 119 -3.10 -12.87 -7.42
N PHE A 120 -3.37 -12.87 -6.12
CA PHE A 120 -2.45 -12.41 -5.09
C PHE A 120 -1.54 -13.55 -4.61
N LEU A 121 -0.35 -13.18 -4.13
CA LEU A 121 0.65 -14.12 -3.61
C LEU A 121 0.15 -14.87 -2.36
N TYR A 122 -0.72 -14.23 -1.58
CA TYR A 122 -1.29 -14.77 -0.35
C TYR A 122 -2.82 -14.68 -0.35
N ASN A 123 -3.44 -15.44 0.54
CA ASN A 123 -4.89 -15.42 0.74
C ASN A 123 -5.32 -14.09 1.36
N ILE A 124 -6.39 -13.50 0.84
CA ILE A 124 -6.97 -12.27 1.39
C ILE A 124 -8.25 -12.66 2.13
N ASP A 125 -8.26 -12.46 3.45
CA ASP A 125 -9.44 -12.70 4.26
C ASP A 125 -10.36 -11.48 4.24
N VAL A 126 -11.47 -11.64 3.52
CA VAL A 126 -12.52 -10.63 3.33
C VAL A 126 -13.69 -10.77 4.33
N TYR A 127 -13.64 -11.76 5.23
CA TYR A 127 -14.73 -12.03 6.17
C TYR A 127 -14.63 -11.18 7.46
N GLU A 128 -15.81 -10.86 8.00
CA GLU A 128 -16.08 -9.94 9.11
C GLU A 128 -15.27 -10.22 10.39
N VAL A 129 -14.74 -9.18 11.02
CA VAL A 129 -14.28 -9.24 12.42
C VAL A 129 -15.55 -9.26 13.26
N GLN A 130 -15.87 -10.38 13.89
CA GLN A 130 -16.86 -10.33 14.95
C GLN A 130 -16.33 -9.36 16.00
N PHE A 131 -17.04 -8.24 16.21
CA PHE A 131 -16.92 -7.51 17.46
C PHE A 131 -17.28 -8.51 18.56
N LEU A 132 -16.26 -9.19 19.09
CA LEU A 132 -16.35 -9.80 20.39
C LEU A 132 -16.60 -8.61 21.31
N SER A 133 -17.87 -8.37 21.64
CA SER A 133 -18.20 -7.67 22.86
C SER A 133 -17.57 -8.48 23.97
N PHE A 134 -16.35 -8.12 24.35
CA PHE A 134 -15.82 -8.40 25.67
C PHE A 134 -16.77 -7.69 26.63
N LEU A 135 -17.85 -8.39 26.99
CA LEU A 135 -18.60 -8.10 28.19
C LEU A 135 -17.58 -8.20 29.31
N TYR A 136 -17.14 -7.05 29.81
CA TYR A 136 -16.59 -6.96 31.15
C TYR A 136 -17.63 -7.58 32.08
N LYS A 137 -17.23 -8.62 32.78
CA LYS A 137 -17.95 -9.19 33.91
C LYS A 137 -17.00 -9.24 35.10
#